data_AF-A0A8T6NAN3-F1
#
_entry.id   AF-A0A8T6NAN3-F1
#
_cell.length_a   1.000
_cell.length_b   1.000
_cell.length_c   1.000
_cell.angle_alpha   90.00
_cell.angle_beta   90.00
_cell.angle_gamma   90.00
#
_symmetry.space_group_name_H-M   'P 1'
#
loop_
_entity.id
_entity.type
_entity.pdbx_description
1 polymer ?
#
loop_
_entity_poly.entity_id
_entity_poly.type
_entity_poly.pdbx_seq_one_letter_code
_entity_poly.pdbx_strand_id
1 'polypeptide(L)'
;MTVLVAGMFASPLLANAQTYQQIIPTDKGSIKVGVSTEPATVKPNEVSKLKIDFLTNDGTIQQHIDYTATITKDGTPVFKTIPTHTGEGKITLPVQFKDGSNDVLIEVQGIFFKPIDPAEKITFSVKTGDGGGIVSKEQPKTSEKPVEQKQTDTAKPAPKESDKNAKSNQEKPTSKSAGTVKITKEKSDKKDIKKKAVKKTIKPTKKSTQ
;
A
#
# COMPACT_ATOMS: atom_id res chain seq x y z
N MET A 1 -13.77 57.37 22.81
CA MET A 1 -12.36 57.21 22.39
C MET A 1 -11.82 55.96 23.08
N THR A 2 -11.81 54.83 22.38
CA THR A 2 -10.85 53.72 22.54
C THR A 2 -10.96 52.90 21.26
N VAL A 3 -9.96 53.05 20.40
CA VAL A 3 -9.73 52.20 19.23
C VAL A 3 -8.74 51.13 19.68
N LEU A 4 -9.09 49.85 19.56
CA LEU A 4 -8.17 48.75 19.80
C LEU A 4 -7.80 48.14 18.46
N VAL A 5 -6.58 48.44 18.00
CA VAL A 5 -5.91 47.81 16.85
C VAL A 5 -4.90 46.81 17.40
N ALA A 6 -4.99 45.56 16.92
CA ALA A 6 -3.92 44.58 16.69
C ALA A 6 -4.62 43.20 16.68
N GLY A 7 -4.81 42.50 15.56
CA GLY A 7 -3.83 42.26 14.51
C GLY A 7 -2.99 41.01 14.81
N MET A 8 -3.60 39.91 15.28
CA MET A 8 -2.94 38.61 15.33
C MET A 8 -3.13 37.90 13.98
N PHE A 9 -2.05 37.90 13.20
CA PHE A 9 -1.92 37.06 12.01
C PHE A 9 -1.96 35.59 12.42
N ALA A 10 -3.11 34.95 12.21
CA ALA A 10 -3.21 33.50 12.20
C ALA A 10 -2.58 33.02 10.88
N SER A 11 -1.31 32.63 10.92
CA SER A 11 -0.73 31.85 9.83
C SER A 11 -1.44 30.48 9.80
N PRO A 12 -2.09 30.08 8.71
CA PRO A 12 -2.53 28.70 8.60
C PRO A 12 -1.27 27.84 8.52
N LEU A 13 -1.06 27.01 9.55
CA LEU A 13 -0.17 25.87 9.46
C LEU A 13 -0.69 25.02 8.29
N LEU A 14 0.05 25.00 7.17
CA LEU A 14 -0.17 24.03 6.10
C LEU A 14 0.21 22.66 6.66
N ALA A 15 -0.70 22.06 7.43
CA ALA A 15 -0.68 20.63 7.65
C ALA A 15 -0.86 19.98 6.28
N ASN A 16 0.19 19.35 5.77
CA ASN A 16 0.08 18.41 4.67
C ASN A 16 -0.62 17.16 5.23
N ALA A 17 -1.90 17.31 5.59
CA ALA A 17 -2.76 16.18 5.92
C ALA A 17 -2.92 15.43 4.61
N GLN A 18 -2.31 14.24 4.52
CA GLN A 18 -2.40 13.43 3.33
C GLN A 18 -3.87 13.00 3.18
N THR A 19 -4.59 13.62 2.24
CA THR A 19 -6.02 13.40 2.04
C THR A 19 -6.21 12.21 1.10
N TYR A 20 -6.65 11.09 1.66
CA TYR A 20 -7.09 9.96 0.87
C TYR A 20 -8.51 10.24 0.34
N GLN A 21 -8.77 9.89 -0.92
CA GLN A 21 -10.13 9.89 -1.44
C GLN A 21 -10.94 8.76 -0.81
N GLN A 22 -10.28 7.66 -0.47
CA GLN A 22 -10.88 6.55 0.25
C GLN A 22 -9.85 5.83 1.11
N ILE A 23 -10.28 5.28 2.24
CA ILE A 23 -9.52 4.33 3.04
C ILE A 23 -10.34 3.03 3.09
N ILE A 24 -9.73 1.91 2.71
CA ILE A 24 -10.42 0.62 2.61
C ILE A 24 -9.63 -0.42 3.42
N PRO A 25 -10.26 -1.18 4.33
CA PRO A 25 -9.62 -2.33 4.93
C PRO A 25 -9.42 -3.45 3.90
N THR A 26 -8.38 -4.24 4.09
CA THR A 26 -8.20 -5.54 3.43
C THR A 26 -9.29 -6.53 3.86
N ASP A 27 -9.50 -7.59 3.07
CA ASP A 27 -10.47 -8.65 3.33
C ASP A 27 -10.31 -9.40 4.65
N LYS A 28 -9.08 -9.53 5.17
CA LYS A 28 -8.83 -10.06 6.52
C LYS A 28 -8.57 -8.98 7.57
N GLY A 29 -8.51 -7.70 7.18
CA GLY A 29 -8.41 -6.57 8.09
C GLY A 29 -7.04 -6.41 8.78
N SER A 30 -5.97 -7.04 8.28
CA SER A 30 -4.63 -6.87 8.87
C SER A 30 -4.12 -5.44 8.66
N ILE A 31 -4.43 -4.86 7.50
CA ILE A 31 -4.09 -3.47 7.16
C ILE A 31 -5.22 -2.76 6.44
N LYS A 32 -5.12 -1.43 6.37
CA LYS A 32 -5.96 -0.56 5.56
C LYS A 32 -5.14 -0.01 4.40
N VAL A 33 -5.81 0.44 3.35
CA VAL A 33 -5.18 1.05 2.18
C VAL A 33 -5.83 2.39 1.91
N GLY A 34 -5.03 3.45 1.99
CA GLY A 34 -5.42 4.80 1.58
C GLY A 34 -5.18 4.98 0.09
N VAL A 35 -6.22 5.37 -0.66
CA VAL A 35 -6.16 5.50 -2.11
C VAL A 35 -6.52 6.91 -2.56
N SER A 36 -5.79 7.39 -3.57
CA SER A 36 -6.08 8.67 -4.23
C SER A 36 -5.53 8.67 -5.66
N THR A 37 -6.06 9.57 -6.48
CA THR A 37 -5.59 9.81 -7.85
C THR A 37 -5.09 11.25 -8.01
N GLU A 38 -4.10 11.43 -8.88
CA GLU A 38 -3.64 12.73 -9.34
C GLU A 38 -3.60 12.75 -10.88
N PRO A 39 -4.42 13.57 -11.55
CA PRO A 39 -5.44 14.47 -10.98
C PRO A 39 -6.57 13.71 -10.26
N ALA A 40 -7.31 14.41 -9.37
CA ALA A 40 -8.42 13.82 -8.63
C ALA A 40 -9.51 13.29 -9.58
N THR A 41 -9.87 14.10 -10.58
CA THR A 41 -10.74 13.66 -11.68
C THR A 41 -9.90 12.99 -12.76
N VAL A 42 -10.10 11.68 -12.93
CA VAL A 42 -9.35 10.87 -13.88
C VAL A 42 -9.97 10.99 -15.27
N LYS A 43 -9.15 11.42 -16.24
CA LYS A 43 -9.57 11.48 -17.65
C LYS A 43 -9.34 10.14 -18.34
N PRO A 44 -10.26 9.73 -19.22
CA PRO A 44 -10.13 8.47 -19.96
C PRO A 44 -8.94 8.54 -20.92
N ASN A 45 -8.21 7.44 -21.02
CA ASN A 45 -7.06 7.27 -21.91
C ASN A 45 -5.90 8.24 -21.69
N GLU A 46 -5.87 8.97 -20.56
CA GLU A 46 -4.73 9.77 -20.13
C GLU A 46 -4.01 9.07 -18.95
N VAL A 47 -2.70 9.29 -18.83
CA VAL A 47 -1.92 8.75 -17.70
C VAL A 47 -2.24 9.56 -16.46
N SER A 48 -2.76 8.89 -15.43
CA SER A 48 -2.98 9.44 -14.10
C SER A 48 -2.12 8.69 -13.09
N LYS A 49 -1.80 9.33 -11.96
CA LYS A 49 -1.07 8.70 -10.85
C LYS A 49 -2.08 8.11 -9.87
N LEU A 50 -2.09 6.78 -9.73
CA LEU A 50 -2.79 6.11 -8.64
C LEU A 50 -1.83 6.00 -7.44
N LYS A 51 -2.13 6.74 -6.38
CA LYS A 51 -1.37 6.73 -5.14
C LYS A 51 -2.04 5.77 -4.15
N ILE A 52 -1.23 4.90 -3.58
CA ILE A 52 -1.64 3.90 -2.61
C ILE A 52 -0.67 3.99 -1.43
N ASP A 53 -1.22 4.22 -0.25
CA ASP A 53 -0.51 4.17 1.02
C ASP A 53 -1.05 2.99 1.82
N PHE A 54 -0.17 2.09 2.22
CA PHE A 54 -0.51 1.00 3.12
C PHE A 54 -0.51 1.54 4.55
N LEU A 55 -1.58 1.27 5.28
CA LEU A 55 -1.84 1.83 6.59
C LEU A 55 -2.03 0.71 7.60
N THR A 56 -1.46 0.90 8.79
CA THR A 56 -1.82 0.12 9.96
C THR A 56 -3.27 0.41 10.38
N ASN A 57 -3.78 -0.36 11.34
CA ASN A 57 -5.15 -0.16 11.83
C ASN A 57 -5.37 1.18 12.56
N ASP A 58 -4.31 1.74 13.16
CA ASP A 58 -4.24 3.08 13.75
C ASP A 58 -4.06 4.21 12.72
N GLY A 59 -3.89 3.88 11.43
CA GLY A 59 -3.80 4.85 10.34
C GLY A 59 -2.40 5.42 10.10
N THR A 60 -1.35 4.83 10.69
CA THR A 60 0.04 5.16 10.38
C THR A 60 0.52 4.35 9.17
N ILE A 61 1.60 4.80 8.51
CA ILE A 61 2.11 4.11 7.31
C ILE A 61 2.71 2.76 7.68
N GLN A 62 2.20 1.70 7.06
CA GLN A 62 2.71 0.34 7.16
C GLN A 62 3.85 0.13 6.16
N GLN A 63 5.06 0.02 6.69
CA GLN A 63 6.29 -0.23 5.91
C GLN A 63 6.45 -1.69 5.52
N HIS A 64 7.35 -1.94 4.57
CA HIS A 64 7.77 -3.29 4.14
C HIS A 64 6.60 -4.18 3.72
N ILE A 65 5.92 -3.78 2.64
CA ILE A 65 4.79 -4.50 2.06
C ILE A 65 5.22 -5.21 0.78
N ASP A 66 4.91 -6.50 0.69
CA ASP A 66 4.97 -7.27 -0.55
C ASP A 66 3.59 -7.31 -1.18
N TYR A 67 3.48 -6.88 -2.45
CA TYR A 67 2.17 -6.74 -3.10
C TYR A 67 2.20 -7.00 -4.62
N THR A 68 1.00 -7.26 -5.15
CA THR A 68 0.66 -7.14 -6.57
C THR A 68 -0.49 -6.17 -6.76
N ALA A 69 -0.43 -5.36 -7.81
CA ALA A 69 -1.54 -4.51 -8.23
C ALA A 69 -1.98 -4.91 -9.64
N THR A 70 -3.27 -5.14 -9.82
CA THR A 70 -3.88 -5.45 -11.11
C THR A 70 -5.03 -4.49 -11.35
N ILE A 71 -5.07 -3.91 -12.54
CA ILE A 71 -6.15 -3.02 -12.98
C ILE A 71 -6.75 -3.62 -14.24
N THR A 72 -8.07 -3.72 -14.28
CA THR A 72 -8.81 -4.34 -15.37
C THR A 72 -9.94 -3.44 -15.85
N LYS A 73 -10.29 -3.57 -17.13
CA LYS A 73 -11.50 -3.01 -17.72
C LYS A 73 -12.29 -4.16 -18.33
N ASP A 74 -13.53 -4.37 -17.86
CA ASP A 74 -14.40 -5.46 -18.32
C ASP A 74 -13.70 -6.83 -18.30
N GLY A 75 -12.94 -7.10 -17.23
CA GLY A 75 -12.17 -8.34 -17.07
C GLY A 75 -10.86 -8.41 -17.84
N THR A 76 -10.56 -7.44 -18.72
CA THR A 76 -9.29 -7.39 -19.47
C THR A 76 -8.24 -6.59 -18.70
N PRO A 77 -7.02 -7.12 -18.45
CA PRO A 77 -5.98 -6.40 -17.74
C PRO A 77 -5.46 -5.21 -18.55
N VAL A 78 -5.47 -4.02 -17.94
CA VAL A 78 -4.93 -2.78 -18.51
C VAL A 78 -3.59 -2.40 -17.88
N PHE A 79 -3.37 -2.83 -16.64
CA PHE A 79 -2.13 -2.62 -15.90
C PHE A 79 -1.93 -3.77 -14.91
N LYS A 80 -0.69 -4.23 -14.76
CA LYS A 80 -0.34 -5.23 -13.76
C LYS A 80 1.11 -5.06 -13.32
N THR A 81 1.35 -5.15 -12.02
CA THR A 81 2.72 -5.26 -11.49
C THR A 81 3.12 -6.73 -11.38
N ILE A 82 4.43 -6.99 -11.44
CA ILE A 82 4.98 -8.22 -10.85
C ILE A 82 4.90 -8.14 -9.32
N PRO A 83 4.91 -9.27 -8.59
CA PRO A 83 5.09 -9.26 -7.15
C PRO A 83 6.33 -8.43 -6.78
N THR A 84 6.12 -7.39 -5.97
CA THR A 84 7.16 -6.40 -5.67
C THR A 84 7.05 -5.94 -4.22
N HIS A 85 8.12 -5.32 -3.74
CA HIS A 85 8.25 -4.82 -2.38
C HIS A 85 8.22 -3.29 -2.35
N THR A 86 7.52 -2.70 -1.38
CA THR A 86 7.71 -1.29 -0.98
C THR A 86 8.23 -1.22 0.45
N GLY A 87 9.39 -0.58 0.62
CA GLY A 87 9.97 -0.34 1.95
C GLY A 87 9.25 0.78 2.70
N GLU A 88 8.89 1.85 2.00
CA GLU A 88 8.27 3.05 2.59
C GLU A 88 6.79 2.87 2.91
N GLY A 89 6.12 1.84 2.37
CA GLY A 89 4.68 1.65 2.55
C GLY A 89 3.82 2.57 1.68
N LYS A 90 4.43 3.27 0.73
CA LYS A 90 3.76 4.16 -0.23
C LYS A 90 4.15 3.77 -1.64
N ILE A 91 3.19 3.82 -2.56
CA ILE A 91 3.43 3.54 -3.97
C ILE A 91 2.65 4.53 -4.84
N THR A 92 3.22 4.86 -5.99
CA THR A 92 2.56 5.66 -7.02
C THR A 92 2.67 4.93 -8.35
N LEU A 93 1.52 4.54 -8.90
CA LEU A 93 1.42 3.79 -10.14
C LEU A 93 0.99 4.74 -11.28
N PRO A 94 1.78 4.89 -12.36
CA PRO A 94 1.34 5.60 -13.55
C PRO A 94 0.42 4.68 -14.36
N VAL A 95 -0.87 5.01 -14.40
CA VAL A 95 -1.90 4.18 -15.02
C VAL A 95 -2.65 4.98 -16.07
N GLN A 96 -2.76 4.42 -17.27
CA GLN A 96 -3.64 4.94 -18.31
C GLN A 96 -5.00 4.23 -18.20
N PHE A 97 -5.91 4.83 -17.44
CA PHE A 97 -7.24 4.28 -17.23
C PHE A 97 -8.05 4.30 -18.54
N LYS A 98 -8.83 3.25 -18.79
CA LYS A 98 -9.76 3.20 -19.93
C LYS A 98 -11.05 3.93 -19.59
N ASP A 99 -11.81 4.27 -20.62
CA ASP A 99 -13.09 4.94 -20.43
C ASP A 99 -14.09 4.11 -19.60
N GLY A 100 -14.90 4.76 -18.76
CA GLY A 100 -15.81 4.12 -17.82
C GLY A 100 -15.16 3.62 -16.52
N SER A 101 -15.59 2.46 -16.03
CA SER A 101 -15.16 1.90 -14.73
C SER A 101 -14.00 0.93 -14.90
N ASN A 102 -12.90 1.17 -14.21
CA ASN A 102 -11.73 0.28 -14.17
C ASN A 102 -11.62 -0.34 -12.79
N ASP A 103 -11.57 -1.66 -12.70
CA ASP A 103 -11.45 -2.38 -11.44
C ASP A 103 -10.00 -2.54 -11.04
N VAL A 104 -9.69 -2.21 -9.79
CA VAL A 104 -8.37 -2.33 -9.17
C VAL A 104 -8.42 -3.41 -8.11
N LEU A 105 -7.51 -4.35 -8.20
CA LEU A 105 -7.23 -5.38 -7.19
C LEU A 105 -5.80 -5.18 -6.69
N ILE A 106 -5.64 -4.98 -5.38
CA ILE A 106 -4.34 -5.09 -4.73
C ILE A 106 -4.36 -6.37 -3.90
N GLU A 107 -3.31 -7.17 -4.02
CA GLU A 107 -3.09 -8.35 -3.19
C GLU A 107 -1.84 -8.12 -2.35
N VAL A 108 -1.99 -8.24 -1.05
CA VAL A 108 -0.95 -8.08 -0.03
C VAL A 108 -0.47 -9.47 0.34
N GLN A 109 0.77 -9.76 0.01
CA GLN A 109 1.39 -11.08 0.14
C GLN A 109 2.31 -11.17 1.35
N GLY A 110 2.70 -10.04 1.94
CA GLY A 110 3.56 -10.01 3.10
C GLY A 110 3.66 -8.64 3.75
N ILE A 111 3.94 -8.65 5.05
CA ILE A 111 4.16 -7.45 5.89
C ILE A 111 5.41 -7.69 6.73
N PHE A 112 6.36 -6.75 6.75
CA PHE A 112 7.62 -6.87 7.49
C PHE A 112 8.35 -8.20 7.21
N PHE A 113 8.42 -8.60 5.94
CA PHE A 113 9.05 -9.87 5.50
C PHE A 113 8.40 -11.13 6.07
N LYS A 114 7.18 -11.02 6.64
CA LYS A 114 6.36 -12.15 7.03
C LYS A 114 5.33 -12.39 5.93
N PRO A 115 5.37 -13.55 5.23
CA PRO A 115 4.36 -13.90 4.25
C PRO A 115 2.96 -13.98 4.87
N ILE A 116 1.96 -13.60 4.10
CA ILE A 116 0.54 -13.73 4.42
C ILE A 116 -0.08 -14.69 3.41
N ASP A 117 -0.37 -15.91 3.86
CA ASP A 117 -1.00 -16.95 3.05
C ASP A 117 -2.36 -17.34 3.63
N PRO A 118 -3.45 -17.29 2.84
CA PRO A 118 -3.53 -16.75 1.48
C PRO A 118 -3.35 -15.22 1.46
N ALA A 119 -2.94 -14.64 0.33
CA ALA A 119 -2.81 -13.19 0.20
C ALA A 119 -4.10 -12.44 0.57
N GLU A 120 -3.96 -11.29 1.23
CA GLU A 120 -5.07 -10.40 1.57
C GLU A 120 -5.41 -9.52 0.38
N LYS A 121 -6.71 -9.30 0.15
CA LYS A 121 -7.20 -8.62 -1.04
C LYS A 121 -7.95 -7.37 -0.69
N ILE A 122 -7.90 -6.43 -1.62
CA ILE A 122 -8.69 -5.21 -1.60
C ILE A 122 -9.10 -4.91 -3.04
N THR A 123 -10.39 -4.63 -3.23
CA THR A 123 -10.95 -4.30 -4.54
C THR A 123 -11.68 -2.96 -4.49
N PHE A 124 -11.42 -2.12 -5.48
CA PHE A 124 -12.14 -0.87 -5.72
C PHE A 124 -12.20 -0.57 -7.21
N SER A 125 -12.95 0.44 -7.60
CA SER A 125 -13.05 0.87 -9.00
C SER A 125 -12.66 2.34 -9.14
N VAL A 126 -12.08 2.69 -10.29
CA VAL A 126 -11.81 4.06 -10.69
C VAL A 126 -12.67 4.36 -11.91
N LYS A 127 -13.62 5.30 -11.77
CA LYS A 127 -14.42 5.80 -12.87
C LYS A 127 -13.71 6.97 -13.55
N THR A 128 -13.68 6.96 -14.88
CA THR A 128 -13.15 8.06 -15.69
C THR A 128 -14.28 8.87 -16.33
N GLY A 129 -14.02 10.14 -16.65
CA GLY A 129 -14.99 11.05 -17.30
C GLY A 129 -15.51 12.14 -16.37
N ASP A 130 -16.61 12.81 -16.77
CA ASP A 130 -17.22 13.88 -15.98
C ASP A 130 -17.84 13.30 -14.70
N GLY A 131 -17.26 13.68 -13.54
CA GLY A 131 -17.58 13.06 -12.24
C GLY A 131 -16.79 11.79 -11.93
N GLY A 132 -15.71 11.52 -12.67
CA GLY A 132 -14.78 10.43 -12.42
C GLY A 132 -14.08 10.54 -11.06
N GLY A 133 -13.90 9.39 -10.40
CA GLY A 133 -13.36 9.27 -9.05
C GLY A 133 -13.29 7.81 -8.60
N ILE A 134 -12.77 7.60 -7.39
CA ILE A 134 -12.68 6.27 -6.77
C ILE A 134 -14.05 5.86 -6.20
N VAL A 135 -14.47 4.62 -6.48
CA VAL A 135 -15.71 4.02 -5.99
C VAL A 135 -15.38 2.67 -5.35
N SER A 136 -15.80 2.46 -4.10
CA SER A 136 -15.67 1.16 -3.43
C SER A 136 -16.58 0.13 -4.08
N LYS A 137 -16.09 -1.11 -4.27
CA LYS A 137 -17.00 -2.26 -4.34
C LYS A 137 -17.25 -2.70 -2.91
N GLU A 138 -18.51 -2.83 -2.53
CA GLU A 138 -18.86 -3.36 -1.21
C GLU A 138 -18.33 -4.78 -1.11
N GLN A 139 -17.38 -4.98 -0.21
CA GLN A 139 -16.73 -6.26 -0.01
C GLN A 139 -17.76 -7.22 0.61
N PRO A 140 -17.91 -8.46 0.11
CA PRO A 140 -18.86 -9.39 0.70
C PRO A 140 -18.49 -9.63 2.17
N LYS A 141 -19.34 -9.15 3.07
CA LYS A 141 -19.31 -9.49 4.49
C LYS A 141 -19.54 -10.99 4.59
N THR A 142 -18.55 -11.73 5.08
CA THR A 142 -18.78 -13.08 5.60
C THR A 142 -19.85 -12.97 6.68
N SER A 143 -20.97 -13.65 6.46
CA SER A 143 -22.15 -13.65 7.29
C SER A 143 -21.86 -14.28 8.66
N GLU A 144 -21.60 -13.45 9.66
CA GLU A 144 -21.77 -13.84 11.06
C GLU A 144 -23.27 -13.99 11.34
N LYS A 145 -23.66 -15.22 11.67
CA LYS A 145 -25.00 -15.58 12.13
C LYS A 145 -25.31 -14.85 13.45
N PRO A 146 -26.52 -14.28 13.64
CA PRO A 146 -26.82 -13.50 14.84
C PRO A 146 -26.83 -14.37 16.10
N VAL A 147 -26.05 -13.98 17.11
CA VAL A 147 -26.23 -14.44 18.48
C VAL A 147 -27.32 -13.59 19.12
N GLU A 148 -28.40 -14.26 19.48
CA GLU A 148 -29.57 -13.76 20.17
C GLU A 148 -29.18 -13.20 21.55
N GLN A 149 -29.22 -11.88 21.70
CA GLN A 149 -29.08 -11.19 22.99
C GLN A 149 -30.41 -11.21 23.72
N LYS A 150 -30.50 -12.02 24.79
CA LYS A 150 -31.54 -11.87 25.82
C LYS A 150 -30.95 -11.08 27.00
N GLN A 151 -31.41 -9.84 27.17
CA GLN A 151 -31.24 -9.07 28.39
C GLN A 151 -32.19 -9.58 29.48
N THR A 152 -31.69 -9.69 30.71
CA THR A 152 -32.46 -9.39 31.93
C THR A 152 -31.49 -8.93 33.02
N ASP A 153 -31.80 -7.77 33.58
CA ASP A 153 -31.18 -7.12 34.74
C ASP A 153 -31.16 -7.99 36.01
N THR A 154 -30.23 -7.72 36.94
CA THR A 154 -30.52 -7.13 38.28
C THR A 154 -29.34 -7.33 39.28
N ALA A 155 -28.93 -6.22 39.90
CA ALA A 155 -28.33 -6.03 41.24
C ALA A 155 -26.98 -6.66 41.68
N LYS A 156 -26.07 -5.72 42.01
CA LYS A 156 -24.97 -5.74 43.00
C LYS A 156 -25.45 -6.21 44.40
N PRO A 157 -24.67 -7.02 45.16
CA PRO A 157 -23.71 -6.47 46.13
C PRO A 157 -22.37 -7.24 46.25
N ALA A 158 -21.30 -6.49 46.53
CA ALA A 158 -20.05 -6.98 47.13
C ALA A 158 -20.17 -6.87 48.67
N PRO A 159 -19.20 -7.30 49.51
CA PRO A 159 -17.92 -7.98 49.24
C PRO A 159 -17.64 -9.20 50.16
N LYS A 160 -16.61 -10.00 49.86
CA LYS A 160 -15.75 -10.59 50.90
C LYS A 160 -14.40 -11.09 50.34
N GLU A 161 -13.40 -10.76 51.15
CA GLU A 161 -11.96 -10.93 51.11
C GLU A 161 -11.52 -12.38 51.37
N SER A 162 -10.47 -12.89 50.72
CA SER A 162 -9.37 -13.67 51.33
C SER A 162 -8.37 -14.25 50.31
N ASP A 163 -7.11 -13.86 50.53
CA ASP A 163 -5.86 -14.62 50.48
C ASP A 163 -5.30 -15.33 49.22
N LYS A 164 -4.08 -14.85 48.86
CA LYS A 164 -2.80 -15.56 48.68
C LYS A 164 -2.81 -16.92 47.94
N ASN A 165 -1.94 -17.07 46.93
CA ASN A 165 -0.59 -17.67 47.07
C ASN A 165 0.11 -17.93 45.70
N ALA A 166 1.45 -17.87 45.74
CA ALA A 166 2.45 -18.65 45.00
C ALA A 166 2.63 -18.55 43.47
N LYS A 167 3.61 -17.71 43.10
CA LYS A 167 4.90 -18.03 42.43
C LYS A 167 5.15 -19.47 41.91
N SER A 168 5.51 -19.57 40.62
CA SER A 168 6.46 -20.53 40.01
C SER A 168 6.74 -20.04 38.58
N ASN A 169 7.93 -19.54 38.20
CA ASN A 169 9.08 -20.28 37.61
C ASN A 169 8.65 -21.34 36.57
N GLN A 170 9.22 -21.52 35.39
CA GLN A 170 10.53 -21.19 34.79
C GLN A 170 10.46 -21.81 33.39
N GLU A 171 10.97 -21.21 32.31
CA GLU A 171 11.79 -21.94 31.33
C GLU A 171 12.39 -21.05 30.24
N LYS A 172 13.66 -21.34 30.00
CA LYS A 172 14.63 -20.72 29.09
C LYS A 172 14.92 -21.76 28.02
N PRO A 173 14.90 -21.46 26.72
CA PRO A 173 15.54 -22.32 25.74
C PRO A 173 16.96 -21.82 25.45
N THR A 174 17.96 -22.61 25.85
CA THR A 174 19.29 -22.58 25.24
C THR A 174 19.30 -23.55 24.07
N SER A 175 19.48 -23.06 22.84
CA SER A 175 19.95 -23.88 21.72
C SER A 175 21.28 -23.32 21.21
N LYS A 176 22.31 -24.16 21.31
CA LYS A 176 23.61 -23.98 20.67
C LYS A 176 23.43 -24.32 19.18
N SER A 177 23.77 -23.40 18.27
CA SER A 177 24.05 -23.78 16.88
C SER A 177 25.55 -24.02 16.71
N ALA A 178 25.86 -25.13 16.06
CA ALA A 178 27.17 -25.53 15.61
C ALA A 178 27.45 -24.94 14.22
N GLY A 179 28.73 -24.74 13.91
CA GLY A 179 29.25 -24.82 12.53
C GLY A 179 29.49 -23.50 11.80
N THR A 180 30.55 -22.78 12.17
CA THR A 180 31.18 -21.78 11.29
C THR A 180 32.25 -22.46 10.44
N VAL A 181 32.05 -22.57 9.13
CA VAL A 181 33.12 -22.88 8.17
C VAL A 181 33.54 -21.58 7.47
N LYS A 182 34.78 -21.17 7.73
CA LYS A 182 35.54 -20.21 6.93
C LYS A 182 36.00 -20.87 5.64
N ILE A 183 35.82 -20.22 4.49
CA ILE A 183 36.78 -20.29 3.39
C ILE A 183 37.07 -18.86 2.92
N THR A 184 38.35 -18.60 2.70
CA THR A 184 38.99 -17.30 2.47
C THR A 184 39.56 -17.30 1.05
N LYS A 185 39.47 -16.13 0.37
CA LYS A 185 40.28 -15.58 -0.74
C LYS A 185 40.52 -16.44 -1.99
N GLU A 186 40.24 -15.82 -3.14
CA GLU A 186 41.29 -15.60 -4.15
C GLU A 186 41.05 -14.33 -4.99
N LYS A 187 42.15 -13.68 -5.35
CA LYS A 187 42.27 -12.37 -6.01
C LYS A 187 43.30 -12.56 -7.14
N SER A 188 42.93 -12.23 -8.38
CA SER A 188 43.78 -11.99 -9.57
C SER A 188 42.83 -12.01 -10.79
N ASP A 189 43.00 -11.33 -11.92
CA ASP A 189 43.98 -10.34 -12.35
C ASP A 189 43.40 -9.54 -13.53
N LYS A 190 44.03 -8.39 -13.72
CA LYS A 190 43.85 -7.34 -14.73
C LYS A 190 44.13 -7.85 -16.16
N LYS A 191 43.32 -7.47 -17.16
CA LYS A 191 43.84 -7.23 -18.53
C LYS A 191 42.95 -6.33 -19.41
N ASP A 192 43.55 -5.19 -19.77
CA ASP A 192 43.19 -4.28 -20.83
C ASP A 192 43.03 -4.94 -22.20
N ILE A 193 41.97 -4.59 -22.96
CA ILE A 193 42.02 -4.55 -24.44
C ILE A 193 41.28 -3.30 -24.96
N LYS A 194 41.98 -2.64 -25.90
CA LYS A 194 41.76 -1.34 -26.52
C LYS A 194 40.61 -1.31 -27.54
N LYS A 195 40.03 -0.10 -27.65
CA LYS A 195 39.61 0.65 -28.87
C LYS A 195 39.36 -0.14 -30.17
N LYS A 196 38.17 0.05 -30.76
CA LYS A 196 38.04 0.46 -32.17
C LYS A 196 36.73 1.19 -32.44
N ALA A 197 36.88 2.48 -32.76
CA ALA A 197 35.86 3.26 -33.44
C ALA A 197 35.79 2.84 -34.92
N VAL A 198 34.58 2.69 -35.48
CA VAL A 198 34.36 2.80 -36.93
C VAL A 198 33.13 3.67 -37.16
N LYS A 199 33.41 4.83 -37.74
CA LYS A 199 32.48 5.82 -38.28
C LYS A 199 32.21 5.41 -39.73
N LYS A 200 30.95 5.24 -40.14
CA LYS A 200 30.60 5.32 -41.57
C LYS A 200 29.20 5.88 -41.79
N THR A 201 29.21 7.14 -42.19
CA THR A 201 28.16 7.95 -42.80
C THR A 201 27.74 7.38 -44.16
N ILE A 202 26.43 7.28 -44.44
CA ILE A 202 25.87 7.36 -45.80
C ILE A 202 24.58 8.21 -45.76
N LYS A 203 24.47 9.08 -46.78
CA LYS A 203 23.63 10.28 -46.95
C LYS A 203 22.14 10.01 -47.28
N PRO A 204 21.27 11.05 -47.17
CA PRO A 204 19.84 10.97 -47.47
C PRO A 204 19.52 11.15 -48.97
N THR A 205 18.54 10.39 -49.48
CA THR A 205 18.02 10.53 -50.85
C THR A 205 16.89 11.56 -50.88
N LYS A 206 17.05 12.57 -51.74
CA LYS A 206 16.09 13.66 -51.97
C LYS A 206 14.84 13.18 -52.74
N LYS A 207 13.70 13.78 -52.40
CA LYS A 207 12.51 13.97 -53.25
C LYS A 207 12.89 14.50 -54.64
N SER A 208 12.22 14.00 -55.67
CA SER A 208 12.02 14.69 -56.95
C SER A 208 10.53 14.61 -57.31
N THR A 209 10.00 15.75 -57.71
CA THR A 209 8.62 15.98 -58.13
C THR A 209 8.48 15.68 -59.63
N GLN A 210 7.39 15.02 -60.01
CA GLN A 210 6.55 15.36 -61.17
C GLN A 210 5.20 14.67 -61.01
#